data_AF-A0A8T3ZVQ5-F1
#
_entry.id   AF-A0A8T3ZVQ5-F1
#
_cell.length_a   1.000
_cell.length_b   1.000
_cell.length_c   1.000
_cell.angle_alpha   90.00
_cell.angle_beta   90.00
_cell.angle_gamma   90.00
#
_symmetry.space_group_name_H-M   'P 1'
#
loop_
_entity.id
_entity.type
_entity.pdbx_description
1 polymer ?
#
loop_
_entity_poly.entity_id
_entity_poly.type
_entity_poly.pdbx_seq_one_letter_code
_entity_poly.pdbx_strand_id
1 'polypeptide(L)'
;MKGLRGQAVLLDFFVSTVFFIIILATVFNTFNTVERQSGNSKAIETINSVAQSAAGSLLQTPGIPAQWTAASVSSIGLIGAGGAISRRKFLNLLLTDYYKAKSLLGAGAYDLYIRITDNTGNLTTTGLAYSDPIAIFSSGDQAAYGLVNCSGIVWDLYWHSNQPAPAGDYRYLYSDNNGPTLFDEMVANMSNYVLTVAYEPNVKSNQIDHARLASAIYNGSIFMAIGGQDNGNNPLIDGFNMSWGKYPPGQGVSGVVTKLDDLIVDVSPGDPASFPSPHLYMFKGPGDLPLNIIVNQTNPSAPQSQAPIASWNYGSGRAYYLTQYDGTLKGNAFSTYFNLLGNVTEFGIYPNVTTAQQISVVRRVGVLDTGGRNVPVAVDVIVYKN
;
A
#
# COMPACT_ATOMS: atom_id res chain seq x y z
N MET A 1 54.30 56.53 58.47
CA MET A 1 53.43 55.55 57.78
C MET A 1 54.25 54.74 56.77
N LYS A 2 54.86 53.62 57.18
CA LYS A 2 55.72 52.76 56.33
C LYS A 2 55.25 51.30 56.25
N GLY A 3 54.00 51.00 56.63
CA GLY A 3 53.42 49.65 56.63
C GLY A 3 52.43 49.32 55.50
N LEU A 4 52.03 50.30 54.67
CA LEU A 4 50.89 50.14 53.75
C LEU A 4 51.25 49.60 52.34
N ARG A 5 52.53 49.60 51.93
CA ARG A 5 52.93 49.19 50.58
C ARG A 5 52.84 47.67 50.35
N GLY A 6 53.14 46.86 51.37
CA GLY A 6 53.01 45.40 51.28
C GLY A 6 51.55 44.93 51.23
N GLN A 7 50.64 45.65 51.88
CA GLN A 7 49.21 45.36 51.85
C GLN A 7 48.59 45.64 50.47
N ALA A 8 49.02 46.69 49.79
CA ALA A 8 48.56 47.00 48.43
C ALA A 8 48.97 45.92 47.41
N VAL A 9 50.20 45.41 47.50
CA VAL A 9 50.70 44.34 46.61
C VAL A 9 49.98 43.02 46.88
N LEU A 10 49.74 42.68 48.16
CA LEU A 10 48.98 41.47 48.52
C LEU A 10 47.53 41.53 48.06
N LEU A 11 46.88 42.70 48.18
CA LEU A 11 45.51 42.91 47.70
C LEU A 11 45.44 42.75 46.17
N ASP A 12 46.37 43.35 45.43
CA ASP A 12 46.42 43.28 43.96
C ASP A 12 46.66 41.84 43.46
N PHE A 13 47.58 41.12 44.12
CA PHE A 13 47.80 39.69 43.86
C PHE A 13 46.56 38.85 44.15
N PHE A 14 45.88 39.10 45.28
CA PHE A 14 44.67 38.38 45.66
C PHE A 14 43.53 38.61 44.66
N VAL A 15 43.27 39.88 44.31
CA VAL A 15 42.24 40.26 43.33
C VAL A 15 42.54 39.64 41.96
N SER A 16 43.80 39.72 41.50
CA SER A 16 44.23 39.09 40.23
C SER A 16 44.05 37.57 40.25
N THR A 17 44.36 36.92 41.37
CA THR A 17 44.18 35.47 41.54
C THR A 17 42.70 35.09 41.50
N VAL A 18 41.82 35.85 42.16
CA VAL A 18 40.37 35.62 42.12
C VAL A 18 39.83 35.79 40.70
N PHE A 19 40.20 36.85 39.98
CA PHE A 19 39.80 37.03 38.58
C PHE A 19 40.32 35.92 37.68
N PHE A 20 41.56 35.49 37.86
CA PHE A 20 42.13 34.37 37.14
C PHE A 20 41.33 33.08 37.38
N ILE A 21 40.97 32.76 38.63
CA ILE A 21 40.17 31.58 38.97
C ILE A 21 38.77 31.66 38.33
N ILE A 22 38.12 32.84 38.34
CA ILE A 22 36.80 33.02 37.72
C ILE A 22 36.88 32.84 36.21
N ILE A 23 37.88 33.42 35.55
CA ILE A 23 38.10 33.27 34.10
C ILE A 23 38.35 31.79 33.79
N LEU A 24 39.23 31.14 34.55
CA LEU A 24 39.58 29.74 34.36
C LEU A 24 38.34 28.83 34.52
N ALA A 25 37.52 29.05 35.55
CA ALA A 25 36.28 28.30 35.75
C ALA A 25 35.28 28.51 34.59
N THR A 26 35.17 29.74 34.08
CA THR A 26 34.31 30.07 32.92
C THR A 26 34.79 29.39 31.65
N VAL A 27 36.11 29.39 31.42
CA VAL A 27 36.75 28.73 30.28
C VAL A 27 36.51 27.23 30.33
N PHE A 28 36.72 26.57 31.47
CA PHE A 28 36.43 25.14 31.62
C PHE A 28 34.96 24.79 31.37
N ASN A 29 34.03 25.59 31.88
CA ASN A 29 32.60 25.35 31.65
C ASN A 29 32.22 25.52 30.16
N THR A 30 32.83 26.50 29.49
CA THR A 30 32.64 26.73 28.06
C THR A 30 33.23 25.58 27.23
N PHE A 31 34.44 25.12 27.56
CA PHE A 31 35.04 23.95 26.90
C PHE A 31 34.18 22.70 27.04
N ASN A 32 33.70 22.40 28.24
CA ASN A 32 32.80 21.26 28.47
C ASN A 32 31.51 21.37 27.65
N THR A 33 30.96 22.58 27.52
CA THR A 33 29.77 22.83 26.71
C THR A 33 30.04 22.63 25.22
N VAL A 34 31.15 23.16 24.71
CA VAL A 34 31.58 23.00 23.30
C VAL A 34 31.87 21.55 22.96
N GLU A 35 32.54 20.81 23.85
CA GLU A 35 32.82 19.38 23.66
C GLU A 35 31.53 18.57 23.59
N ARG A 36 30.58 18.83 24.50
CA ARG A 36 29.25 18.19 24.46
C ARG A 36 28.47 18.54 23.19
N GLN A 37 28.50 19.79 22.76
CA GLN A 37 27.84 20.22 21.51
C GLN A 37 28.49 19.58 20.27
N SER A 38 29.82 19.48 20.24
CA SER A 38 30.58 18.83 19.17
C SER A 38 30.26 17.33 19.11
N GLY A 39 30.24 16.64 20.25
CA GLY A 39 29.83 15.24 20.35
C GLY A 39 28.40 15.01 19.85
N ASN A 40 27.46 15.86 20.26
CA ASN A 40 26.07 15.80 19.78
C ASN A 40 25.95 16.05 18.28
N SER A 41 26.71 16.99 17.74
CA SER A 41 26.71 17.31 16.31
C SER A 41 27.22 16.14 15.47
N LYS A 42 28.32 15.50 15.89
CA LYS A 42 28.84 14.28 15.24
C LYS A 42 27.85 13.11 15.30
N ALA A 43 27.15 12.95 16.42
CA ALA A 43 26.14 11.90 16.55
C ALA A 43 24.97 12.14 15.58
N ILE A 44 24.48 13.38 15.47
CA ILE A 44 23.43 13.76 14.52
C ILE A 44 23.91 13.55 13.06
N GLU A 45 25.14 13.95 12.75
CA GLU A 45 25.72 13.73 11.41
C GLU A 45 25.80 12.23 11.06
N THR A 46 26.19 11.40 12.02
CA THR A 46 26.24 9.94 11.84
C THR A 46 24.85 9.37 11.58
N ILE A 47 23.85 9.75 12.39
CA ILE A 47 22.46 9.30 12.21
C ILE A 47 21.89 9.78 10.87
N ASN A 48 22.19 11.01 10.46
CA ASN A 48 21.82 11.53 9.15
C ASN A 48 22.46 10.69 8.03
N SER A 49 23.74 10.38 8.12
CA SER A 49 24.42 9.53 7.12
C SER A 49 23.78 8.14 7.03
N VAL A 50 23.41 7.56 8.17
CA VAL A 50 22.71 6.26 8.24
C VAL A 50 21.33 6.34 7.59
N ALA A 51 20.54 7.36 7.93
CA ALA A 51 19.21 7.56 7.34
C ALA A 51 19.29 7.76 5.81
N GLN A 52 20.28 8.51 5.34
CA GLN A 52 20.54 8.70 3.90
C GLN A 52 20.92 7.39 3.21
N SER A 53 21.79 6.59 3.83
CA SER A 53 22.21 5.28 3.31
C SER A 53 21.05 4.29 3.25
N ALA A 54 20.22 4.24 4.29
CA ALA A 54 19.03 3.40 4.33
C ALA A 54 18.02 3.83 3.25
N ALA A 55 17.74 5.13 3.14
CA ALA A 55 16.88 5.67 2.08
C ALA A 55 17.42 5.38 0.67
N GLY A 56 18.73 5.53 0.46
CA GLY A 56 19.39 5.18 -0.80
C GLY A 56 19.25 3.71 -1.13
N SER A 57 19.51 2.82 -0.16
CA SER A 57 19.38 1.37 -0.34
C SER A 57 17.96 0.98 -0.76
N LEU A 58 16.95 1.55 -0.08
CA LEU A 58 15.53 1.30 -0.37
C LEU A 58 15.11 1.79 -1.76
N LEU A 59 15.53 2.98 -2.17
CA LEU A 59 14.93 3.70 -3.31
C LEU A 59 15.80 3.78 -4.55
N GLN A 60 17.06 3.34 -4.49
CA GLN A 60 17.97 3.37 -5.63
C GLN A 60 18.37 1.96 -6.08
N THR A 61 18.04 0.93 -5.30
CA THR A 61 18.44 -0.45 -5.60
C THR A 61 17.27 -1.41 -5.57
N PRO A 62 17.32 -2.50 -6.35
CA PRO A 62 16.37 -3.59 -6.24
C PRO A 62 16.65 -4.52 -5.04
N GLY A 63 17.74 -4.32 -4.30
CA GLY A 63 18.20 -5.29 -3.31
C GLY A 63 18.79 -6.57 -3.93
N ILE A 64 19.26 -7.47 -3.06
CA ILE A 64 19.96 -8.70 -3.46
C ILE A 64 19.38 -9.91 -2.72
N PRO A 65 18.95 -10.96 -3.45
CA PRO A 65 18.80 -11.02 -4.91
C PRO A 65 17.70 -10.05 -5.41
N ALA A 66 17.63 -9.77 -6.72
CA ALA A 66 16.67 -8.79 -7.26
C ALA A 66 15.19 -9.12 -6.98
N GLN A 67 14.86 -10.40 -6.75
CA GLN A 67 13.53 -10.90 -6.36
C GLN A 67 13.58 -11.50 -4.95
N TRP A 68 14.25 -10.81 -4.03
CA TRP A 68 14.40 -11.28 -2.66
C TRP A 68 13.05 -11.44 -1.95
N THR A 69 13.05 -12.36 -1.00
CA THR A 69 11.98 -12.64 -0.03
C THR A 69 12.53 -12.45 1.39
N ALA A 70 11.67 -12.42 2.40
CA ALA A 70 12.11 -12.32 3.80
C ALA A 70 13.18 -13.38 4.19
N ALA A 71 13.08 -14.58 3.60
CA ALA A 71 14.02 -15.67 3.81
C ALA A 71 15.35 -15.50 3.06
N SER A 72 15.32 -15.00 1.82
CA SER A 72 16.48 -14.97 0.91
C SER A 72 17.25 -13.65 0.86
N VAL A 73 16.71 -12.59 1.48
CA VAL A 73 17.29 -11.24 1.39
C VAL A 73 18.66 -11.13 2.05
N SER A 74 19.59 -10.54 1.30
CA SER A 74 20.96 -10.19 1.72
C SER A 74 21.27 -8.70 1.59
N SER A 75 20.45 -7.96 0.83
CA SER A 75 20.43 -6.50 0.77
C SER A 75 19.01 -6.05 0.46
N ILE A 76 18.49 -5.10 1.24
CA ILE A 76 17.12 -4.61 1.09
C ILE A 76 17.12 -3.45 0.11
N GLY A 77 16.27 -3.58 -0.91
CA GLY A 77 15.91 -2.51 -1.84
C GLY A 77 14.51 -2.74 -2.35
N LEU A 78 13.73 -1.68 -2.53
CA LEU A 78 12.32 -1.75 -2.88
C LEU A 78 12.06 -1.58 -4.38
N ILE A 79 13.06 -1.18 -5.15
CA ILE A 79 12.88 -0.91 -6.58
C ILE A 79 12.62 -2.21 -7.35
N GLY A 80 11.48 -2.26 -8.03
CA GLY A 80 11.05 -3.34 -8.91
C GLY A 80 11.55 -3.17 -10.35
N ALA A 81 10.97 -3.95 -11.26
CA ALA A 81 11.17 -3.75 -12.68
C ALA A 81 10.57 -2.39 -13.10
N GLY A 82 11.28 -1.62 -13.92
CA GLY A 82 10.81 -0.30 -14.37
C GLY A 82 11.12 0.87 -13.43
N GLY A 83 11.89 0.66 -12.35
CA GLY A 83 12.37 1.76 -11.51
C GLY A 83 11.38 2.28 -10.46
N ALA A 84 10.21 1.65 -10.36
CA ALA A 84 9.19 1.95 -9.34
C ALA A 84 9.37 1.08 -8.08
N ILE A 85 8.92 1.56 -6.93
CA ILE A 85 8.79 0.84 -5.67
C ILE A 85 7.80 -0.31 -5.86
N SER A 86 8.23 -1.52 -5.56
CA SER A 86 7.42 -2.73 -5.66
C SER A 86 6.68 -2.99 -4.34
N ARG A 87 5.34 -3.04 -4.40
CA ARG A 87 4.49 -3.43 -3.25
C ARG A 87 4.85 -4.80 -2.70
N ARG A 88 5.15 -5.77 -3.58
CA ARG A 88 5.58 -7.11 -3.18
C ARG A 88 6.89 -7.11 -2.39
N LYS A 89 7.85 -6.25 -2.74
CA LYS A 89 9.08 -6.11 -1.96
C LYS A 89 8.81 -5.46 -0.60
N PHE A 90 7.86 -4.53 -0.54
CA PHE A 90 7.42 -3.98 0.73
C PHE A 90 6.74 -5.05 1.61
N LEU A 91 5.87 -5.90 1.04
CA LEU A 91 5.32 -7.06 1.75
C LEU A 91 6.43 -7.98 2.29
N ASN A 92 7.45 -8.28 1.48
CA ASN A 92 8.59 -9.06 1.95
C ASN A 92 9.39 -8.34 3.05
N LEU A 93 9.45 -7.00 3.05
CA LEU A 93 10.05 -6.22 4.13
C LEU A 93 9.24 -6.38 5.42
N LEU A 94 7.91 -6.28 5.37
CA LEU A 94 7.02 -6.51 6.51
C LEU A 94 7.20 -7.89 7.14
N LEU A 95 7.45 -8.90 6.30
CA LEU A 95 7.70 -10.28 6.73
C LEU A 95 9.15 -10.51 7.21
N THR A 96 10.06 -9.55 7.02
CA THR A 96 11.44 -9.65 7.48
C THR A 96 11.53 -9.22 8.94
N ASP A 97 12.19 -10.04 9.77
CA ASP A 97 12.50 -9.67 11.17
C ASP A 97 13.11 -8.26 11.25
N TYR A 98 12.63 -7.46 12.20
CA TYR A 98 13.02 -6.06 12.35
C TYR A 98 14.54 -5.91 12.53
N TYR A 99 15.17 -6.71 13.39
CA TYR A 99 16.60 -6.59 13.66
C TYR A 99 17.44 -7.03 12.47
N LYS A 100 16.99 -8.07 11.75
CA LYS A 100 17.57 -8.44 10.46
C LYS A 100 17.49 -7.29 9.45
N ALA A 101 16.32 -6.69 9.27
CA ALA A 101 16.13 -5.59 8.32
C ALA A 101 16.94 -4.33 8.70
N LYS A 102 16.94 -3.97 9.99
CA LYS A 102 17.76 -2.89 10.58
C LYS A 102 19.24 -3.08 10.26
N SER A 103 19.75 -4.30 10.43
CA SER A 103 21.13 -4.65 10.09
C SER A 103 21.40 -4.52 8.59
N LEU A 104 20.52 -5.08 7.74
CA LEU A 104 20.66 -5.06 6.28
C LEU A 104 20.54 -3.65 5.67
N LEU A 105 19.82 -2.74 6.32
CA LEU A 105 19.72 -1.33 5.92
C LEU A 105 20.88 -0.47 6.46
N GLY A 106 21.81 -1.07 7.22
CA GLY A 106 22.96 -0.38 7.78
C GLY A 106 22.63 0.55 8.96
N ALA A 107 21.47 0.37 9.60
CA ALA A 107 21.07 1.18 10.75
C ALA A 107 21.87 0.86 12.02
N GLY A 108 22.47 -0.33 12.10
CA GLY A 108 23.42 -0.68 13.16
C GLY A 108 22.81 -0.55 14.55
N ALA A 109 23.35 0.36 15.37
CA ALA A 109 22.85 0.61 16.72
C ALA A 109 21.55 1.43 16.77
N TYR A 110 21.20 2.14 15.70
CA TYR A 110 20.06 3.07 15.66
C TYR A 110 18.76 2.36 15.27
N ASP A 111 17.66 2.79 15.85
CA ASP A 111 16.34 2.32 15.44
C ASP A 111 15.85 3.01 14.18
N LEU A 112 14.96 2.34 13.46
CA LEU A 112 14.53 2.71 12.14
C LEU A 112 13.01 2.56 12.01
N TYR A 113 12.40 3.55 11.38
CA TYR A 113 11.00 3.53 10.96
C TYR A 113 10.91 4.04 9.53
N ILE A 114 10.17 3.31 8.70
CA ILE A 114 9.91 3.63 7.31
C ILE A 114 8.41 3.80 7.15
N ARG A 115 7.98 4.80 6.40
CA ARG A 115 6.61 4.86 5.89
C ARG A 115 6.57 5.40 4.48
N ILE A 116 5.57 4.95 3.72
CA ILE A 116 5.25 5.45 2.39
C ILE A 116 3.88 6.10 2.45
N THR A 117 3.80 7.34 1.98
CA THR A 117 2.56 8.12 1.92
C THR A 117 2.29 8.60 0.51
N ASP A 118 1.02 8.82 0.19
CA ASP A 118 0.62 9.47 -1.05
C ASP A 118 0.93 10.99 -1.03
N ASN A 119 0.45 11.70 -2.06
CA ASN A 119 0.61 13.14 -2.21
C ASN A 119 -0.24 13.97 -1.24
N THR A 120 -1.23 13.36 -0.58
CA THR A 120 -2.06 13.99 0.46
C THR A 120 -1.50 13.76 1.86
N GLY A 121 -0.55 12.84 2.00
CA GLY A 121 0.11 12.47 3.26
C GLY A 121 -0.51 11.25 3.94
N ASN A 122 -1.47 10.59 3.30
CA ASN A 122 -2.09 9.37 3.80
C ASN A 122 -1.15 8.18 3.58
N LEU A 123 -1.12 7.23 4.51
CA LEU A 123 -0.33 6.01 4.36
C LEU A 123 -0.84 5.20 3.17
N THR A 124 0.09 4.79 2.31
CA THR A 124 -0.28 3.88 1.22
C THR A 124 -0.46 2.45 1.73
N THR A 125 -1.00 1.58 0.88
CA THR A 125 -1.14 0.16 1.17
C THR A 125 -0.46 -0.71 0.12
N THR A 126 -0.26 -1.97 0.48
CA THR A 126 0.25 -3.02 -0.44
C THR A 126 -0.87 -3.68 -1.24
N GLY A 127 -2.13 -3.37 -0.96
CA GLY A 127 -3.31 -3.84 -1.70
C GLY A 127 -3.61 -2.99 -2.93
N LEU A 128 -4.60 -3.41 -3.72
CA LEU A 128 -5.10 -2.65 -4.87
C LEU A 128 -5.63 -1.26 -4.51
N ALA A 129 -6.27 -1.13 -3.35
CA ALA A 129 -6.64 0.12 -2.71
C ALA A 129 -5.40 0.80 -2.13
N TYR A 130 -4.51 1.29 -3.00
CA TYR A 130 -3.19 1.77 -2.62
C TYR A 130 -3.22 3.03 -1.73
N SER A 131 -4.34 3.73 -1.68
CA SER A 131 -4.66 4.83 -0.75
C SER A 131 -6.18 4.96 -0.63
N ASP A 132 -6.64 5.90 0.19
CA ASP A 132 -8.03 6.22 0.41
C ASP A 132 -8.46 7.50 -0.37
N PRO A 133 -9.77 7.70 -0.63
CA PRO A 133 -10.88 6.81 -0.34
C PRO A 133 -11.13 5.75 -1.44
N ILE A 134 -11.89 4.71 -1.09
CA ILE A 134 -12.44 3.72 -2.05
C ILE A 134 -13.97 3.71 -2.04
N ALA A 135 -14.58 3.20 -3.10
CA ALA A 135 -16.04 3.04 -3.19
C ALA A 135 -16.41 1.57 -3.36
N ILE A 136 -17.40 1.12 -2.57
CA ILE A 136 -17.98 -0.22 -2.69
C ILE A 136 -19.45 -0.08 -3.09
N PHE A 137 -19.82 -0.68 -4.21
CA PHE A 137 -21.21 -0.92 -4.57
C PHE A 137 -21.59 -2.35 -4.25
N SER A 138 -22.74 -2.54 -3.60
CA SER A 138 -23.31 -3.88 -3.35
C SER A 138 -24.81 -3.89 -3.61
N SER A 139 -25.30 -4.95 -4.25
CA SER A 139 -26.75 -5.17 -4.43
C SER A 139 -27.40 -6.02 -3.34
N GLY A 140 -26.99 -5.83 -2.08
CA GLY A 140 -27.58 -6.52 -0.93
C GLY A 140 -26.80 -7.70 -0.37
N ASP A 141 -25.63 -8.03 -0.92
CA ASP A 141 -24.72 -8.99 -0.29
C ASP A 141 -23.84 -8.27 0.75
N GLN A 142 -23.90 -8.78 1.99
CA GLN A 142 -23.09 -8.31 3.11
C GLN A 142 -21.65 -8.82 3.06
N ALA A 143 -21.31 -9.80 2.22
CA ALA A 143 -19.92 -10.23 2.04
C ALA A 143 -19.02 -9.10 1.52
N ALA A 144 -19.57 -8.19 0.71
CA ALA A 144 -18.90 -6.96 0.25
C ALA A 144 -18.39 -6.10 1.41
N TYR A 145 -19.14 -6.06 2.52
CA TYR A 145 -18.80 -5.29 3.71
C TYR A 145 -17.59 -5.88 4.45
N GLY A 146 -17.49 -7.20 4.51
CA GLY A 146 -16.34 -7.90 5.10
C GLY A 146 -15.01 -7.64 4.38
N LEU A 147 -15.04 -7.06 3.18
CA LEU A 147 -13.83 -6.66 2.44
C LEU A 147 -13.14 -5.44 3.04
N VAL A 148 -13.90 -4.53 3.66
CA VAL A 148 -13.43 -3.18 3.98
C VAL A 148 -13.71 -2.72 5.40
N ASN A 149 -14.69 -3.32 6.06
CA ASN A 149 -15.08 -2.87 7.38
C ASN A 149 -13.98 -3.10 8.43
N CYS A 150 -13.82 -2.13 9.33
CA CYS A 150 -12.80 -2.12 10.38
C CYS A 150 -11.37 -2.20 9.83
N SER A 151 -11.16 -1.86 8.56
CA SER A 151 -9.83 -1.89 7.94
C SER A 151 -8.99 -0.64 8.24
N GLY A 152 -9.63 0.44 8.70
CA GLY A 152 -9.00 1.75 8.89
C GLY A 152 -8.79 2.54 7.59
N ILE A 153 -9.20 2.01 6.43
CA ILE A 153 -9.24 2.74 5.17
C ILE A 153 -10.53 3.56 5.10
N VAL A 154 -10.47 4.80 4.60
CA VAL A 154 -11.68 5.58 4.35
C VAL A 154 -12.39 5.02 3.13
N TRP A 155 -13.67 4.68 3.26
CA TRP A 155 -14.47 4.14 2.16
C TRP A 155 -15.90 4.64 2.18
N ASP A 156 -16.53 4.67 1.02
CA ASP A 156 -17.93 5.02 0.83
C ASP A 156 -18.72 3.80 0.34
N LEU A 157 -19.96 3.66 0.84
CA LEU A 157 -20.86 2.55 0.52
C LEU A 157 -22.00 3.02 -0.39
N TYR A 158 -22.15 2.37 -1.54
CA TYR A 158 -23.29 2.47 -2.44
C TYR A 158 -24.13 1.19 -2.30
N TRP A 159 -25.21 1.28 -1.53
CA TRP A 159 -26.05 0.14 -1.14
C TRP A 159 -27.36 0.10 -1.92
N HIS A 160 -27.49 -0.87 -2.81
CA HIS A 160 -28.72 -1.15 -3.53
C HIS A 160 -29.39 -2.42 -2.99
N SER A 161 -30.28 -2.30 -2.01
CA SER A 161 -31.07 -3.44 -1.54
C SER A 161 -32.35 -3.00 -0.86
N ASN A 162 -33.34 -3.89 -0.85
CA ASN A 162 -34.52 -3.76 -0.01
C ASN A 162 -34.20 -4.05 1.48
N GLN A 163 -33.04 -4.63 1.76
CA GLN A 163 -32.56 -4.84 3.13
C GLN A 163 -31.84 -3.59 3.63
N PRO A 164 -31.88 -3.30 4.95
CA PRO A 164 -31.08 -2.23 5.53
C PRO A 164 -29.60 -2.39 5.20
N ALA A 165 -28.92 -1.27 4.95
CA ALA A 165 -27.47 -1.27 4.82
C ALA A 165 -26.83 -1.82 6.11
N PRO A 166 -25.77 -2.64 6.01
CA PRO A 166 -25.04 -3.07 7.19
C PRO A 166 -24.47 -1.85 7.92
N ALA A 167 -24.54 -1.83 9.25
CA ALA A 167 -23.83 -0.80 10.03
C ALA A 167 -22.32 -0.97 9.81
N GLY A 168 -21.57 0.13 9.62
CA GLY A 168 -20.17 0.09 9.21
C GLY A 168 -19.37 1.34 9.54
N ASP A 169 -18.06 1.27 9.30
CA ASP A 169 -17.12 2.40 9.41
C ASP A 169 -16.96 3.21 8.11
N TYR A 170 -17.91 3.08 7.17
CA TYR A 170 -17.95 3.91 5.96
C TYR A 170 -18.11 5.40 6.32
N ARG A 171 -17.48 6.26 5.52
CA ARG A 171 -17.59 7.72 5.66
C ARG A 171 -18.94 8.22 5.17
N TYR A 172 -19.41 7.73 4.03
CA TYR A 172 -20.72 8.04 3.46
C TYR A 172 -21.47 6.78 3.05
N LEU A 173 -22.79 6.80 3.27
CA LEU A 173 -23.74 5.83 2.76
C LEU A 173 -24.63 6.50 1.71
N TYR A 174 -24.60 5.95 0.50
CA TYR A 174 -25.52 6.25 -0.58
C TYR A 174 -26.44 5.06 -0.74
N SER A 175 -27.75 5.26 -0.61
CA SER A 175 -28.73 4.17 -0.69
C SER A 175 -29.94 4.60 -1.50
N ASP A 176 -30.31 3.78 -2.47
CA ASP A 176 -31.47 3.97 -3.34
C ASP A 176 -32.10 2.60 -3.65
N ASN A 177 -33.43 2.59 -3.75
CA ASN A 177 -34.19 1.44 -4.26
C ASN A 177 -34.03 1.27 -5.79
N ASN A 178 -33.45 2.25 -6.49
CA ASN A 178 -33.14 2.22 -7.93
C ASN A 178 -31.63 2.03 -8.17
N GLY A 179 -31.22 0.76 -8.18
CA GLY A 179 -29.82 0.33 -8.35
C GLY A 179 -29.08 0.93 -9.54
N PRO A 180 -29.67 1.00 -10.74
CA PRO A 180 -29.07 1.68 -11.88
C PRO A 180 -28.63 3.12 -11.62
N THR A 181 -29.52 3.95 -11.05
CA THR A 181 -29.23 5.35 -10.77
C THR A 181 -28.08 5.48 -9.77
N LEU A 182 -28.10 4.65 -8.73
CA LEU A 182 -27.06 4.62 -7.72
C LEU A 182 -25.70 4.15 -8.29
N PHE A 183 -25.73 3.18 -9.20
CA PHE A 183 -24.53 2.70 -9.86
C PHE A 183 -23.94 3.78 -10.78
N ASP A 184 -24.77 4.44 -11.59
CA ASP A 184 -24.36 5.56 -12.43
C ASP A 184 -23.86 6.75 -11.60
N GLU A 185 -24.42 6.99 -10.40
CA GLU A 185 -23.90 7.97 -9.43
C GLU A 185 -22.52 7.57 -8.88
N MET A 186 -22.29 6.28 -8.59
CA MET A 186 -20.95 5.82 -8.21
C MET A 186 -19.97 6.04 -9.37
N VAL A 187 -20.34 5.63 -10.59
CA VAL A 187 -19.54 5.84 -11.81
C VAL A 187 -19.25 7.32 -12.02
N ALA A 188 -20.20 8.19 -11.69
CA ALA A 188 -20.03 9.64 -11.74
C ALA A 188 -18.92 10.18 -10.86
N ASN A 189 -18.70 9.51 -9.73
CA ASN A 189 -17.78 9.92 -8.70
C ASN A 189 -16.49 9.10 -8.68
N MET A 190 -16.28 8.18 -9.63
CA MET A 190 -15.10 7.30 -9.70
C MET A 190 -13.75 8.03 -9.67
N SER A 191 -13.70 9.29 -10.14
CA SER A 191 -12.47 10.09 -10.07
C SER A 191 -12.08 10.51 -8.65
N ASN A 192 -13.01 10.44 -7.70
CA ASN A 192 -12.78 10.77 -6.30
C ASN A 192 -12.22 9.57 -5.51
N TYR A 193 -12.19 8.39 -6.14
CA TYR A 193 -11.79 7.14 -5.50
C TYR A 193 -10.53 6.57 -6.14
N VAL A 194 -9.69 5.97 -5.31
CA VAL A 194 -8.53 5.21 -5.76
C VAL A 194 -8.96 3.90 -6.43
N LEU A 195 -9.97 3.26 -5.85
CA LEU A 195 -10.53 1.99 -6.30
C LEU A 195 -12.05 2.03 -6.14
N THR A 196 -12.73 1.49 -7.15
CA THR A 196 -14.17 1.26 -7.13
C THR A 196 -14.45 -0.22 -7.31
N VAL A 197 -15.19 -0.82 -6.37
CA VAL A 197 -15.56 -2.23 -6.40
C VAL A 197 -17.07 -2.34 -6.57
N ALA A 198 -17.51 -3.04 -7.61
CA ALA A 198 -18.88 -3.44 -7.81
C ALA A 198 -19.03 -4.91 -7.41
N TYR A 199 -19.52 -5.14 -6.20
CA TYR A 199 -19.76 -6.47 -5.66
C TYR A 199 -21.20 -6.90 -5.95
N GLU A 200 -21.35 -8.00 -6.68
CA GLU A 200 -22.63 -8.54 -7.16
C GLU A 200 -23.61 -7.44 -7.58
N PRO A 201 -23.26 -6.54 -8.50
CA PRO A 201 -23.99 -5.28 -8.65
C PRO A 201 -25.46 -5.43 -9.12
N ASN A 202 -25.84 -6.59 -9.69
CA ASN A 202 -27.21 -6.89 -10.15
C ASN A 202 -27.90 -5.75 -10.94
N VAL A 203 -27.12 -4.93 -11.65
CA VAL A 203 -27.58 -3.88 -12.57
C VAL A 203 -27.56 -4.45 -13.99
N LYS A 204 -28.53 -4.10 -14.85
CA LYS A 204 -28.57 -4.59 -16.26
C LYS A 204 -27.76 -3.71 -17.21
N SER A 205 -27.32 -4.25 -18.35
CA SER A 205 -26.44 -3.56 -19.33
C SER A 205 -26.98 -2.30 -19.90
N ASN A 206 -28.24 -2.36 -20.29
CA ASN A 206 -28.95 -1.23 -20.85
C ASN A 206 -29.27 -0.14 -19.81
N GLN A 207 -28.87 -0.33 -18.54
CA GLN A 207 -29.11 0.61 -17.46
C GLN A 207 -27.80 1.23 -16.92
N ILE A 208 -26.65 0.88 -17.51
CA ILE A 208 -25.34 1.41 -17.11
C ILE A 208 -24.85 2.36 -18.19
N ASP A 209 -24.34 3.52 -17.78
CA ASP A 209 -23.59 4.40 -18.67
C ASP A 209 -22.18 3.82 -18.92
N HIS A 210 -22.10 2.88 -19.86
CA HIS A 210 -20.84 2.24 -20.27
C HIS A 210 -19.81 3.22 -20.80
N ALA A 211 -20.24 4.28 -21.47
CA ALA A 211 -19.32 5.28 -22.00
C ALA A 211 -18.64 6.04 -20.87
N ARG A 212 -19.40 6.38 -19.82
CA ARG A 212 -18.86 7.05 -18.63
C ARG A 212 -17.96 6.14 -17.82
N LEU A 213 -18.38 4.88 -17.58
CA LEU A 213 -17.57 3.89 -16.88
C LEU A 213 -16.25 3.65 -17.64
N ALA A 214 -16.33 3.43 -18.95
CA ALA A 214 -15.14 3.27 -19.80
C ALA A 214 -14.24 4.51 -19.76
N SER A 215 -14.80 5.71 -19.81
CA SER A 215 -14.05 6.97 -19.72
C SER A 215 -13.34 7.12 -18.37
N ALA A 216 -14.01 6.80 -17.26
CA ALA A 216 -13.43 6.88 -15.92
C ALA A 216 -12.21 5.96 -15.78
N ILE A 217 -12.33 4.70 -16.22
CA ILE A 217 -11.18 3.78 -16.22
C ILE A 217 -10.11 4.25 -17.21
N TYR A 218 -10.49 4.67 -18.42
CA TYR A 218 -9.54 5.16 -19.42
C TYR A 218 -8.67 6.31 -18.89
N ASN A 219 -9.25 7.16 -18.03
CA ASN A 219 -8.59 8.30 -17.42
C ASN A 219 -7.83 7.98 -16.11
N GLY A 220 -7.80 6.72 -15.68
CA GLY A 220 -6.89 6.25 -14.63
C GLY A 220 -7.55 5.60 -13.43
N SER A 221 -8.88 5.54 -13.34
CA SER A 221 -9.55 4.85 -12.24
C SER A 221 -9.28 3.34 -12.27
N ILE A 222 -9.22 2.73 -11.08
CA ILE A 222 -9.20 1.28 -10.94
C ILE A 222 -10.62 0.80 -10.63
N PHE A 223 -11.09 -0.17 -11.40
CA PHE A 223 -12.42 -0.74 -11.21
C PHE A 223 -12.31 -2.25 -11.01
N MET A 224 -13.15 -2.80 -10.14
CA MET A 224 -13.25 -4.23 -9.94
C MET A 224 -14.71 -4.65 -9.95
N ALA A 225 -15.04 -5.64 -10.78
CA ALA A 225 -16.31 -6.35 -10.72
C ALA A 225 -16.10 -7.70 -10.04
N ILE A 226 -16.85 -7.95 -8.97
CA ILE A 226 -16.87 -9.22 -8.26
C ILE A 226 -18.26 -9.82 -8.39
N GLY A 227 -18.36 -11.03 -8.91
CA GLY A 227 -19.64 -11.73 -9.03
C GLY A 227 -20.58 -11.12 -10.09
N GLY A 228 -21.86 -11.47 -9.94
CA GLY A 228 -22.95 -11.12 -10.86
C GLY A 228 -23.90 -12.29 -11.05
N GLN A 229 -25.02 -12.29 -10.33
CA GLN A 229 -26.04 -13.32 -10.48
C GLN A 229 -26.75 -13.27 -11.84
N ASP A 230 -27.23 -14.44 -12.23
CA ASP A 230 -27.78 -14.82 -13.53
C ASP A 230 -29.19 -14.25 -13.79
N ASN A 231 -29.33 -12.92 -13.77
CA ASN A 231 -30.53 -12.24 -14.27
C ASN A 231 -30.42 -11.89 -15.77
N GLY A 232 -29.58 -12.63 -16.51
CA GLY A 232 -29.56 -12.61 -17.97
C GLY A 232 -28.37 -11.87 -18.60
N ASN A 233 -27.89 -10.76 -18.03
CA ASN A 233 -26.85 -9.94 -18.66
C ASN A 233 -25.78 -9.57 -17.61
N ASN A 234 -24.55 -10.08 -17.70
CA ASN A 234 -23.46 -9.39 -17.01
C ASN A 234 -23.01 -8.22 -17.86
N PRO A 235 -23.26 -7.00 -17.41
CA PRO A 235 -23.18 -5.89 -18.31
C PRO A 235 -21.95 -5.04 -18.17
N LEU A 236 -21.34 -5.03 -16.99
CA LEU A 236 -20.26 -4.10 -16.68
C LEU A 236 -19.09 -4.25 -17.64
N ILE A 237 -18.97 -5.42 -18.25
CA ILE A 237 -17.85 -5.78 -19.11
C ILE A 237 -18.12 -5.44 -20.59
N ASP A 238 -19.40 -5.28 -20.98
CA ASP A 238 -19.81 -4.99 -22.36
C ASP A 238 -19.23 -3.66 -22.89
N GLY A 239 -18.93 -2.72 -21.98
CA GLY A 239 -18.33 -1.43 -22.31
C GLY A 239 -16.82 -1.44 -22.60
N PHE A 240 -16.13 -2.57 -22.42
CA PHE A 240 -14.66 -2.62 -22.47
C PHE A 240 -14.06 -3.36 -23.68
N ASN A 241 -14.89 -3.76 -24.64
CA ASN A 241 -14.45 -4.57 -25.79
C ASN A 241 -13.71 -5.84 -25.31
N MET A 242 -14.37 -6.57 -24.42
CA MET A 242 -13.86 -7.78 -23.80
C MET A 242 -14.92 -8.88 -23.92
N SER A 243 -14.47 -10.09 -24.28
CA SER A 243 -15.36 -11.23 -24.44
C SER A 243 -15.56 -11.96 -23.11
N TRP A 244 -16.79 -12.41 -22.87
CA TRP A 244 -17.18 -13.13 -21.67
C TRP A 244 -18.20 -14.23 -21.99
N GLY A 245 -18.30 -15.22 -21.10
CA GLY A 245 -19.25 -16.31 -21.21
C GLY A 245 -19.83 -16.70 -19.85
N LYS A 246 -20.83 -17.58 -19.86
CA LYS A 246 -21.52 -18.05 -18.65
C LYS A 246 -21.11 -19.46 -18.28
N TYR A 247 -20.95 -19.71 -16.98
CA TYR A 247 -20.91 -21.07 -16.48
C TYR A 247 -22.32 -21.65 -16.35
N PRO A 248 -22.50 -22.97 -16.56
CA PRO A 248 -23.74 -23.64 -16.24
C PRO A 248 -24.10 -23.45 -14.75
N PRO A 249 -25.37 -23.16 -14.41
CA PRO A 249 -25.80 -23.01 -13.03
C PRO A 249 -25.46 -24.25 -12.19
N GLY A 250 -24.94 -24.02 -10.98
CA GLY A 250 -24.59 -25.09 -10.02
C GLY A 250 -23.31 -25.87 -10.36
N GLN A 251 -22.57 -25.49 -11.42
CA GLN A 251 -21.30 -26.12 -11.75
C GLN A 251 -20.14 -25.37 -11.12
N GLY A 252 -19.44 -26.02 -10.18
CA GLY A 252 -18.17 -25.53 -9.67
C GLY A 252 -17.07 -25.54 -10.75
N VAL A 253 -16.14 -24.59 -10.67
CA VAL A 253 -15.02 -24.46 -11.59
C VAL A 253 -13.71 -24.58 -10.84
N SER A 254 -12.85 -25.45 -11.33
CA SER A 254 -11.45 -25.52 -10.90
C SER A 254 -10.56 -24.78 -11.89
N GLY A 255 -9.54 -24.11 -11.35
CA GLY A 255 -8.54 -23.40 -12.12
C GLY A 255 -7.15 -23.50 -11.49
N VAL A 256 -6.19 -22.89 -12.16
CA VAL A 256 -4.81 -22.73 -11.69
C VAL A 256 -4.39 -21.28 -11.84
N VAL A 257 -3.64 -20.78 -10.87
CA VAL A 257 -2.95 -19.50 -11.00
C VAL A 257 -1.97 -19.62 -12.17
N THR A 258 -2.03 -18.69 -13.12
CA THR A 258 -1.10 -18.70 -14.26
C THR A 258 0.02 -17.68 -14.12
N LYS A 259 -0.24 -16.62 -13.34
CA LYS A 259 0.74 -15.59 -13.04
C LYS A 259 0.45 -14.91 -11.72
N LEU A 260 1.46 -14.20 -11.23
CA LEU A 260 1.35 -13.32 -10.07
C LEU A 260 0.69 -12.01 -10.48
N ASP A 261 -0.15 -11.48 -9.60
CA ASP A 261 -0.84 -10.21 -9.79
C ASP A 261 -1.11 -9.58 -8.43
N ASP A 262 -1.25 -8.25 -8.36
CA ASP A 262 -1.44 -7.56 -7.08
C ASP A 262 -2.79 -7.85 -6.43
N LEU A 263 -3.76 -8.39 -7.19
CA LEU A 263 -5.03 -8.87 -6.68
C LEU A 263 -4.89 -10.05 -5.69
N ILE A 264 -3.88 -10.90 -5.86
CA ILE A 264 -3.67 -12.11 -5.06
C ILE A 264 -2.23 -12.23 -4.56
N VAL A 265 -2.05 -12.44 -3.25
CA VAL A 265 -0.73 -12.58 -2.61
C VAL A 265 -0.45 -14.03 -2.19
N ASP A 266 0.81 -14.33 -1.85
CA ASP A 266 1.26 -15.64 -1.34
C ASP A 266 0.91 -16.88 -2.19
N VAL A 267 0.85 -16.65 -3.50
CA VAL A 267 0.56 -17.65 -4.53
C VAL A 267 1.71 -17.79 -5.51
N SER A 268 1.72 -18.87 -6.27
CA SER A 268 2.65 -19.16 -7.34
C SER A 268 1.91 -19.71 -8.57
N PRO A 269 2.43 -19.50 -9.79
CA PRO A 269 1.89 -20.17 -10.97
C PRO A 269 1.82 -21.69 -10.76
N GLY A 270 0.66 -22.28 -11.05
CA GLY A 270 0.33 -23.69 -10.79
C GLY A 270 -0.48 -23.93 -9.51
N ASP A 271 -0.59 -22.96 -8.61
CA ASP A 271 -1.41 -23.12 -7.40
C ASP A 271 -2.90 -23.32 -7.78
N PRO A 272 -3.59 -24.29 -7.17
CA PRO A 272 -4.97 -24.63 -7.54
C PRO A 272 -5.96 -23.61 -6.97
N ALA A 273 -6.99 -23.28 -7.75
CA ALA A 273 -8.13 -22.46 -7.37
C ALA A 273 -9.43 -23.22 -7.60
N SER A 274 -10.45 -22.97 -6.78
CA SER A 274 -11.78 -23.52 -6.97
C SER A 274 -12.86 -22.50 -6.65
N PHE A 275 -13.88 -22.41 -7.48
CA PHE A 275 -15.04 -21.55 -7.30
C PHE A 275 -16.28 -22.44 -7.30
N PRO A 276 -17.04 -22.52 -6.19
CA PRO A 276 -18.14 -23.49 -6.07
C PRO A 276 -19.38 -23.09 -6.88
N SER A 277 -19.66 -21.80 -7.02
CA SER A 277 -20.86 -21.30 -7.70
C SER A 277 -20.55 -20.14 -8.67
N PRO A 278 -19.55 -20.29 -9.56
CA PRO A 278 -19.15 -19.22 -10.45
C PRO A 278 -20.26 -18.96 -11.48
N HIS A 279 -20.44 -17.69 -11.83
CA HIS A 279 -21.48 -17.30 -12.77
C HIS A 279 -20.93 -17.11 -14.18
N LEU A 280 -19.76 -16.47 -14.32
CA LEU A 280 -19.24 -16.04 -15.61
C LEU A 280 -17.73 -16.16 -15.66
N TYR A 281 -17.21 -16.11 -16.88
CA TYR A 281 -15.78 -16.10 -17.13
C TYR A 281 -15.43 -15.12 -18.22
N MET A 282 -14.19 -14.64 -18.14
CA MET A 282 -13.55 -13.89 -19.21
C MET A 282 -12.84 -14.85 -20.16
N PHE A 283 -12.77 -14.50 -21.42
CA PHE A 283 -11.87 -15.17 -22.37
C PHE A 283 -11.34 -14.15 -23.37
N LYS A 284 -10.27 -14.50 -24.09
CA LYS A 284 -9.71 -13.62 -25.11
C LYS A 284 -10.39 -13.90 -26.46
N GLY A 285 -11.33 -13.05 -26.85
CA GLY A 285 -11.96 -13.06 -28.16
C GLY A 285 -11.17 -12.30 -29.24
N PRO A 286 -11.59 -12.41 -30.52
CA PRO A 286 -11.03 -11.61 -31.61
C PRO A 286 -11.33 -10.13 -31.43
N GLY A 287 -10.29 -9.29 -31.44
CA GLY A 287 -10.43 -7.84 -31.28
C GLY A 287 -10.41 -7.35 -29.83
N ASP A 288 -10.44 -8.26 -28.86
CA ASP A 288 -10.34 -7.91 -27.44
C ASP A 288 -9.00 -7.27 -27.09
N LEU A 289 -9.02 -6.45 -26.04
CA LEU A 289 -7.80 -5.94 -25.43
C LEU A 289 -6.94 -7.07 -24.82
N PRO A 290 -5.63 -6.84 -24.59
CA PRO A 290 -4.76 -7.82 -23.95
C PRO A 290 -5.28 -8.23 -22.56
N LEU A 291 -5.88 -9.42 -22.50
CA LEU A 291 -6.38 -10.01 -21.26
C LEU A 291 -5.23 -10.57 -20.41
N ASN A 292 -5.12 -10.08 -19.19
CA ASN A 292 -4.29 -10.63 -18.14
C ASN A 292 -5.10 -11.70 -17.37
N ILE A 293 -4.97 -12.97 -17.79
CA ILE A 293 -5.57 -14.12 -17.09
C ILE A 293 -4.79 -14.40 -15.82
N ILE A 294 -5.40 -14.23 -14.65
CA ILE A 294 -4.74 -14.47 -13.35
C ILE A 294 -4.95 -15.93 -12.94
N VAL A 295 -6.19 -16.40 -13.00
CA VAL A 295 -6.56 -17.80 -12.84
C VAL A 295 -7.14 -18.32 -14.15
N ASN A 296 -6.59 -19.41 -14.67
CA ASN A 296 -7.10 -20.09 -15.85
C ASN A 296 -7.81 -21.38 -15.44
N GLN A 297 -8.98 -21.62 -15.99
CA GLN A 297 -9.71 -22.86 -15.76
C GLN A 297 -8.96 -24.06 -16.33
N THR A 298 -9.02 -25.18 -15.61
CA THR A 298 -8.33 -26.43 -15.98
C THR A 298 -9.23 -27.45 -16.67
N ASN A 299 -10.50 -27.13 -16.94
CA ASN A 299 -11.43 -28.07 -17.57
C ASN A 299 -10.96 -28.40 -19.01
N PRO A 300 -10.59 -29.65 -19.31
CA PRO A 300 -10.06 -30.06 -20.61
C PRO A 300 -11.08 -29.98 -21.75
N SER A 301 -12.37 -29.81 -21.43
CA SER A 301 -13.44 -29.68 -22.42
C SER A 301 -13.75 -28.23 -22.82
N ALA A 302 -13.12 -27.23 -22.19
CA ALA A 302 -13.29 -25.82 -22.55
C ALA A 302 -12.46 -25.50 -23.82
N PRO A 303 -13.09 -25.04 -24.91
CA PRO A 303 -12.39 -24.79 -26.18
C PRO A 303 -11.45 -23.57 -26.16
N GLN A 304 -11.48 -22.76 -25.09
CA GLN A 304 -10.68 -21.54 -24.92
C GLN A 304 -10.24 -21.40 -23.45
N SER A 305 -9.18 -20.61 -23.21
CA SER A 305 -8.74 -20.24 -21.86
C SER A 305 -9.80 -19.39 -21.15
N GLN A 306 -10.66 -20.05 -20.39
CA GLN A 306 -11.69 -19.42 -19.55
C GLN A 306 -11.03 -18.93 -18.25
N ALA A 307 -11.24 -17.67 -17.92
CA ALA A 307 -10.58 -16.99 -16.82
C ALA A 307 -11.60 -16.57 -15.74
N PRO A 308 -11.72 -17.36 -14.65
CA PRO A 308 -12.46 -16.98 -13.45
C PRO A 308 -11.95 -15.69 -12.81
N ILE A 309 -10.65 -15.41 -12.93
CA ILE A 309 -10.01 -14.19 -12.46
C ILE A 309 -9.18 -13.61 -13.58
N ALA A 310 -9.47 -12.36 -13.91
CA ALA A 310 -8.86 -11.67 -15.02
C ALA A 310 -8.68 -10.18 -14.71
N SER A 311 -7.77 -9.55 -15.44
CA SER A 311 -7.65 -8.10 -15.47
C SER A 311 -7.21 -7.63 -16.86
N TRP A 312 -7.36 -6.35 -17.14
CA TRP A 312 -6.84 -5.74 -18.36
C TRP A 312 -6.62 -4.25 -18.12
N ASN A 313 -5.66 -3.68 -18.85
CA ASN A 313 -5.45 -2.25 -18.85
C ASN A 313 -6.42 -1.61 -19.85
N TYR A 314 -6.96 -0.45 -19.48
CA TYR A 314 -7.86 0.34 -20.33
C TYR A 314 -7.46 1.81 -20.19
N GLY A 315 -6.84 2.37 -21.24
CA GLY A 315 -6.19 3.68 -21.14
C GLY A 315 -5.08 3.70 -20.09
N SER A 316 -5.15 4.66 -19.15
CA SER A 316 -4.24 4.75 -18.01
C SER A 316 -4.75 4.05 -16.74
N GLY A 317 -5.97 3.50 -16.76
CA GLY A 317 -6.53 2.75 -15.65
C GLY A 317 -6.55 1.25 -15.89
N ARG A 318 -7.22 0.55 -14.98
CA ARG A 318 -7.21 -0.92 -14.94
C ARG A 318 -8.53 -1.46 -14.44
N ALA A 319 -8.98 -2.54 -15.07
CA ALA A 319 -10.17 -3.25 -14.69
C ALA A 319 -9.82 -4.67 -14.21
N TYR A 320 -10.54 -5.13 -13.20
CA TYR A 320 -10.47 -6.47 -12.64
C TYR A 320 -11.82 -7.15 -12.72
N TYR A 321 -11.80 -8.45 -13.01
CA TYR A 321 -12.94 -9.32 -12.93
C TYR A 321 -12.63 -10.52 -12.04
N LEU A 322 -13.53 -10.79 -11.10
CA LEU A 322 -13.52 -11.95 -10.22
C LEU A 322 -14.90 -12.62 -10.29
N THR A 323 -14.95 -13.90 -10.71
CA THR A 323 -16.24 -14.59 -10.85
C THR A 323 -17.02 -14.72 -9.55
N GLN A 324 -16.35 -14.86 -8.42
CA GLN A 324 -16.97 -15.05 -7.11
C GLN A 324 -15.91 -14.92 -6.00
N TYR A 325 -16.32 -14.45 -4.82
CA TYR A 325 -15.42 -14.22 -3.69
C TYR A 325 -15.30 -15.41 -2.71
N ASP A 326 -16.29 -16.29 -2.65
CA ASP A 326 -16.37 -17.45 -1.74
C ASP A 326 -15.55 -18.68 -2.20
N GLY A 327 -14.67 -18.50 -3.19
CA GLY A 327 -13.82 -19.56 -3.71
C GLY A 327 -12.72 -20.00 -2.72
N THR A 328 -11.88 -20.92 -3.18
CA THR A 328 -10.67 -21.35 -2.48
C THR A 328 -9.44 -21.23 -3.36
N LEU A 329 -8.29 -21.05 -2.74
CA LEU A 329 -6.98 -21.03 -3.35
C LEU A 329 -6.04 -21.84 -2.47
N LYS A 330 -5.30 -22.79 -3.05
CA LYS A 330 -4.44 -23.74 -2.29
C LYS A 330 -5.20 -24.49 -1.19
N GLY A 331 -6.52 -24.67 -1.36
CA GLY A 331 -7.41 -25.31 -0.39
C GLY A 331 -7.89 -24.42 0.78
N ASN A 332 -7.44 -23.17 0.89
CA ASN A 332 -7.95 -22.22 1.89
C ASN A 332 -8.91 -21.22 1.25
N ALA A 333 -9.70 -20.51 2.06
CA ALA A 333 -10.62 -19.48 1.57
C ALA A 333 -9.89 -18.44 0.72
N PHE A 334 -10.51 -18.03 -0.40
CA PHE A 334 -9.92 -17.06 -1.32
C PHE A 334 -9.62 -15.72 -0.64
N SER A 335 -10.45 -15.33 0.33
CA SER A 335 -10.26 -14.15 1.18
C SER A 335 -8.91 -14.07 1.87
N THR A 336 -8.25 -15.21 2.15
CA THR A 336 -6.90 -15.25 2.75
C THR A 336 -5.83 -14.72 1.81
N TYR A 337 -6.04 -14.81 0.49
CA TYR A 337 -5.07 -14.40 -0.53
C TYR A 337 -5.50 -13.13 -1.25
N PHE A 338 -6.75 -12.71 -1.11
CA PHE A 338 -7.30 -11.55 -1.76
C PHE A 338 -6.71 -10.26 -1.19
N ASN A 339 -5.99 -9.53 -2.02
CA ASN A 339 -5.22 -8.36 -1.60
C ASN A 339 -5.87 -7.05 -2.05
N LEU A 340 -7.13 -6.85 -1.62
CA LEU A 340 -7.85 -5.62 -1.91
C LEU A 340 -7.23 -4.43 -1.19
N LEU A 341 -7.07 -4.56 0.13
CA LEU A 341 -6.56 -3.51 1.01
C LEU A 341 -5.10 -3.73 1.37
N GLY A 342 -4.69 -4.99 1.52
CA GLY A 342 -3.33 -5.35 1.93
C GLY A 342 -2.94 -4.77 3.28
N ASN A 343 -1.64 -4.63 3.48
CA ASN A 343 -1.04 -4.01 4.66
C ASN A 343 -0.65 -2.56 4.39
N VAL A 344 -0.76 -1.72 5.42
CA VAL A 344 -0.20 -0.36 5.40
C VAL A 344 1.30 -0.39 5.12
N THR A 345 1.79 0.58 4.35
CA THR A 345 3.19 0.66 3.96
C THR A 345 4.04 1.37 5.01
N GLU A 346 4.06 0.82 6.21
CA GLU A 346 4.94 1.24 7.31
C GLU A 346 5.76 0.06 7.84
N PHE A 347 6.97 0.32 8.32
CA PHE A 347 7.86 -0.72 8.82
C PHE A 347 8.79 -0.18 9.92
N GLY A 348 8.97 -0.94 10.98
CA GLY A 348 9.91 -0.64 12.06
C GLY A 348 9.26 -0.02 13.29
N ILE A 349 10.07 0.59 14.15
CA ILE A 349 9.62 1.09 15.45
C ILE A 349 9.48 2.61 15.37
N TYR A 350 8.26 3.11 15.59
CA TYR A 350 8.04 4.56 15.59
C TYR A 350 8.74 5.21 16.81
N PRO A 351 9.44 6.36 16.63
CA PRO A 351 10.11 7.03 17.74
C PRO A 351 9.13 7.48 18.82
N ASN A 352 9.35 7.01 20.04
CA ASN A 352 8.60 7.50 21.19
C ASN A 352 9.11 8.90 21.58
N VAL A 353 8.20 9.87 21.62
CA VAL A 353 8.50 11.28 21.91
C VAL A 353 9.20 11.53 23.25
N THR A 354 9.14 10.58 24.19
CA THR A 354 9.78 10.73 25.51
C THR A 354 11.16 10.08 25.61
N THR A 355 11.48 9.09 24.77
CA THR A 355 12.74 8.34 24.84
C THR A 355 13.64 8.57 23.65
N ALA A 356 13.07 8.87 22.48
CA ALA A 356 13.85 9.06 21.26
C ALA A 356 14.73 10.31 21.36
N GLN A 357 16.03 10.10 21.22
CA GLN A 357 17.05 11.13 21.12
C GLN A 357 17.62 11.14 19.71
N GLN A 358 18.09 12.32 19.27
CA GLN A 358 18.86 12.49 18.03
C GLN A 358 18.15 11.85 16.82
N ILE A 359 17.09 12.49 16.35
CA ILE A 359 16.24 11.97 15.27
C ILE A 359 16.70 12.57 13.93
N SER A 360 16.84 11.71 12.92
CA SER A 360 16.97 12.11 11.52
C SER A 360 15.76 11.64 10.73
N VAL A 361 15.24 12.51 9.88
CA VAL A 361 14.18 12.18 8.92
C VAL A 361 14.67 12.49 7.52
N VAL A 362 14.77 11.45 6.70
CA VAL A 362 15.09 11.58 5.28
C VAL A 362 13.83 11.30 4.47
N ARG A 363 13.27 12.36 3.87
CA ARG A 363 12.16 12.27 2.93
C ARG A 363 12.69 12.19 1.50
N ARG A 364 12.14 11.25 0.72
CA ARG A 364 12.43 11.06 -0.70
C ARG A 364 11.13 10.91 -1.48
N VAL A 365 11.12 11.36 -2.72
CA VAL A 365 10.02 11.10 -3.64
C VAL A 365 10.33 9.82 -4.40
N GLY A 366 9.33 8.96 -4.52
CA GLY A 366 9.40 7.74 -5.31
C GLY A 366 8.16 7.57 -6.16
N VAL A 367 8.13 6.47 -6.89
CA VAL A 367 6.98 6.04 -7.69
C VAL A 367 6.59 4.66 -7.20
N LEU A 368 5.36 4.47 -6.72
CA LEU A 368 4.80 3.18 -6.34
C LEU A 368 4.19 2.51 -7.56
N ASP A 369 4.56 1.26 -7.83
CA ASP A 369 3.89 0.43 -8.83
C ASP A 369 2.60 -0.13 -8.23
N THR A 370 1.47 0.35 -8.75
CA THR A 370 0.13 -0.08 -8.38
C THR A 370 -0.50 -1.00 -9.41
N GLY A 371 0.31 -1.91 -9.97
CA GLY A 371 -0.15 -2.93 -10.90
C GLY A 371 -0.22 -2.37 -12.31
N GLY A 372 0.90 -1.84 -12.78
CA GLY A 372 1.02 -1.22 -14.10
C GLY A 372 0.69 0.27 -14.13
N ARG A 373 0.33 0.86 -12.99
CA ARG A 373 0.22 2.31 -12.80
C ARG A 373 1.32 2.79 -11.87
N ASN A 374 1.94 3.89 -12.25
CA ASN A 374 3.00 4.53 -11.49
C ASN A 374 2.43 5.70 -10.70
N VAL A 375 2.38 5.60 -9.37
CA VAL A 375 1.81 6.63 -8.49
C VAL A 375 2.94 7.35 -7.75
N PRO A 376 3.00 8.70 -7.79
CA PRO A 376 3.99 9.43 -7.01
C PRO A 376 3.72 9.28 -5.51
N VAL A 377 4.75 8.97 -4.74
CA VAL A 377 4.68 8.77 -3.28
C VAL A 377 5.84 9.46 -2.57
N ALA A 378 5.65 9.80 -1.30
CA ALA A 378 6.73 10.21 -0.41
C ALA A 378 7.14 9.03 0.47
N VAL A 379 8.44 8.83 0.62
CA VAL A 379 9.04 7.79 1.45
C VAL A 379 9.83 8.49 2.55
N ASP A 380 9.40 8.30 3.78
CA ASP A 380 10.07 8.80 4.97
C ASP A 380 10.89 7.67 5.59
N VAL A 381 12.19 7.90 5.74
CA VAL A 381 13.09 7.04 6.53
C VAL A 381 13.51 7.82 7.76
N ILE A 382 13.06 7.34 8.91
CA ILE A 382 13.34 7.92 10.23
C ILE A 382 14.35 7.03 10.92
N VAL A 383 15.47 7.60 11.34
CA VAL A 383 16.50 6.91 12.13
C VAL A 383 16.75 7.68 13.39
N TYR A 384 16.83 6.98 14.52
CA TYR A 384 16.96 7.62 15.82
C TYR A 384 17.65 6.72 16.84
N LYS A 385 18.04 7.32 17.96
CA LYS A 385 18.61 6.61 19.10
C LYS A 385 17.60 6.57 20.23
N ASN A 386 17.30 5.38 20.76
CA ASN A 386 16.49 5.22 21.97
C ASN A 386 17.31 5.41 23.25
#